data_AF-A0A918M6P8-F1
#
_entry.id   AF-A0A918M6P8-F1
#
_cell.length_a   1.000
_cell.length_b   1.000
_cell.length_c   1.000
_cell.angle_alpha   90.00
_cell.angle_beta   90.00
_cell.angle_gamma   90.00
#
_symmetry.space_group_name_H-M   'P 1'
#
loop_
_entity.id
_entity.type
_entity.pdbx_description
1 polymer ?
#
loop_
_entity_poly.entity_id
_entity_poly.type
_entity_poly.pdbx_seq_one_letter_code
_entity_poly.pdbx_strand_id
1 'polypeptide(L)'
;MTDLDSPPSTVQPYGPGNRWTFSYKETGFQQTAELALYAEPDGSPISDDYLPEEITAAELWRMWVTQYADLYHEKWPDLYPPGAVPILWTVTRPTMSGIFEAAPHMTDRPPIPEEYRWMDDERQDFLTHYSHPVHAVTGERLNWLRLPILDRAWNETAAHKGGFIQEATGWKPSPLQPTMNVRQLGAAAGLYVPPMPA
;
A
#
# COMPACT_ATOMS: atom_id res chain seq x y z
N MET A 1 -17.19 -37.53 -5.16
CA MET A 1 -15.74 -37.73 -4.96
C MET A 1 -15.08 -36.43 -5.36
N THR A 2 -15.05 -35.47 -4.43
CA THR A 2 -14.41 -34.17 -4.62
C THR A 2 -12.92 -34.37 -4.42
N ASP A 3 -12.15 -33.99 -5.42
CA ASP A 3 -10.70 -34.07 -5.44
C ASP A 3 -10.12 -33.13 -4.36
N LEU A 4 -9.82 -33.70 -3.20
CA LEU A 4 -9.29 -33.00 -2.02
C LEU A 4 -7.78 -32.68 -2.16
N ASP A 5 -7.14 -33.10 -3.26
CA ASP A 5 -5.70 -32.95 -3.51
C ASP A 5 -5.37 -31.87 -4.55
N SER A 6 -6.36 -31.12 -5.06
CA SER A 6 -6.06 -29.92 -5.83
C SER A 6 -5.42 -28.88 -4.90
N PRO A 7 -4.16 -28.44 -5.14
CA PRO A 7 -3.59 -27.34 -4.37
C PRO A 7 -4.55 -26.16 -4.46
N PRO A 8 -4.71 -25.37 -3.37
CA PRO A 8 -5.59 -24.21 -3.41
C PRO A 8 -5.18 -23.37 -4.63
N SER A 9 -6.14 -23.17 -5.54
CA SER A 9 -5.99 -22.30 -6.70
C SER A 9 -5.41 -20.98 -6.20
N THR A 10 -4.11 -20.76 -6.43
CA THR A 10 -3.47 -19.52 -6.01
C THR A 10 -4.21 -18.38 -6.69
N VAL A 11 -4.73 -17.46 -5.89
CA VAL A 11 -5.46 -16.30 -6.38
C VAL A 11 -4.44 -15.41 -7.08
N GLN A 12 -4.31 -15.57 -8.40
CA GLN A 12 -3.35 -14.83 -9.20
C GLN A 12 -3.78 -13.36 -9.33
N PRO A 13 -2.83 -12.40 -9.29
CA PRO A 13 -3.12 -11.01 -9.63
C PRO A 13 -3.79 -10.91 -11.00
N TYR A 14 -4.63 -9.90 -11.19
CA TYR A 14 -5.14 -9.57 -12.51
C TYR A 14 -3.98 -9.15 -13.40
N GLY A 15 -3.98 -9.64 -14.64
CA GLY A 15 -2.99 -9.24 -15.65
C GLY A 15 -3.19 -7.79 -16.12
N PRO A 16 -2.23 -7.23 -16.85
CA PRO A 16 -2.37 -5.92 -17.48
C PRO A 16 -3.58 -5.88 -18.43
N GLY A 17 -4.21 -4.71 -18.60
CA GLY A 17 -5.35 -4.56 -19.51
C GLY A 17 -6.72 -4.94 -18.92
N ASN A 18 -6.79 -5.46 -17.68
CA ASN A 18 -8.06 -5.73 -17.02
C ASN A 18 -8.78 -4.41 -16.67
N ARG A 19 -9.95 -4.19 -17.27
CA ARG A 19 -10.73 -2.96 -17.10
C ARG A 19 -12.00 -3.20 -16.30
N TRP A 20 -12.31 -2.25 -15.44
CA TRP A 20 -13.41 -2.29 -14.50
C TRP A 20 -14.35 -1.12 -14.73
N THR A 21 -15.63 -1.43 -14.77
CA THR A 21 -16.71 -0.48 -14.90
C THR A 21 -17.33 -0.22 -13.54
N PHE A 22 -17.45 1.04 -13.17
CA PHE A 22 -18.05 1.50 -11.92
C PHE A 22 -18.67 2.89 -12.14
N SER A 23 -19.59 3.27 -11.26
CA SER A 23 -20.28 4.55 -11.33
C SER A 23 -20.06 5.36 -10.06
N TYR A 24 -19.85 6.66 -10.22
CA TYR A 24 -19.88 7.60 -9.10
C TYR A 24 -21.31 7.68 -8.55
N LYS A 25 -21.49 7.38 -7.26
CA LYS A 25 -22.82 7.17 -6.67
C LYS A 25 -23.69 8.42 -6.68
N GLU A 26 -23.08 9.60 -6.51
CA GLU A 26 -23.83 10.85 -6.41
C GLU A 26 -24.44 11.26 -7.75
N THR A 27 -23.72 11.09 -8.85
CA THR A 27 -24.16 11.56 -10.18
C THR A 27 -24.61 10.44 -11.11
N GLY A 28 -24.30 9.19 -10.77
CA GLY A 28 -24.45 8.05 -11.68
C GLY A 28 -23.43 8.02 -12.82
N PHE A 29 -22.47 8.96 -12.89
CA PHE A 29 -21.47 9.01 -13.94
C PHE A 29 -20.65 7.71 -13.95
N GLN A 30 -20.68 7.02 -15.09
CA GLN A 30 -20.02 5.74 -15.26
C GLN A 30 -18.66 5.91 -15.92
N GLN A 31 -17.69 5.13 -15.44
CA GLN A 31 -16.36 5.06 -16.01
C GLN A 31 -15.88 3.63 -16.11
N THR A 32 -15.08 3.36 -17.15
CA THR A 32 -14.38 2.08 -17.35
C THR A 32 -12.88 2.30 -17.41
N ALA A 33 -12.13 1.81 -16.43
CA ALA A 33 -10.69 2.04 -16.30
C ALA A 33 -9.95 0.81 -15.79
N GLU A 34 -8.63 0.76 -16.04
CA GLU A 34 -7.74 -0.13 -15.28
C GLU A 34 -7.60 0.42 -13.86
N LEU A 35 -7.54 -0.48 -12.89
CA LEU A 35 -7.37 -0.16 -11.47
C LEU A 35 -6.10 -0.85 -10.95
N ALA A 36 -5.42 -0.18 -10.03
CA ALA A 36 -4.24 -0.65 -9.35
C ALA A 36 -4.26 -0.18 -7.89
N LEU A 37 -3.43 -0.82 -7.07
CA LEU A 37 -3.20 -0.44 -5.69
C LEU A 37 -1.88 0.33 -5.57
N TYR A 38 -1.96 1.48 -4.92
CA TYR A 38 -0.81 2.25 -4.47
C TYR A 38 -0.62 1.99 -2.98
N ALA A 39 0.57 1.51 -2.62
CA ALA A 39 0.97 1.28 -1.23
C ALA A 39 1.85 2.43 -0.77
N GLU A 40 1.46 3.09 0.31
CA GLU A 40 2.23 4.14 0.95
C GLU A 40 2.51 3.76 2.42
N PRO A 41 3.68 3.17 2.72
CA PRO A 41 4.13 3.03 4.10
C PRO A 41 4.19 4.39 4.78
N ASP A 42 3.72 4.49 6.02
CA ASP A 42 3.72 5.75 6.75
C ASP A 42 5.14 6.35 6.85
N GLY A 43 5.23 7.67 6.70
CA GLY A 43 6.50 8.39 6.61
C GLY A 43 7.13 8.41 5.21
N SER A 44 6.53 7.74 4.20
CA SER A 44 6.96 7.87 2.80
C SER A 44 7.08 9.32 2.28
N PRO A 45 6.27 10.30 2.73
CA PRO A 45 6.44 11.70 2.33
C PRO A 45 7.81 12.32 2.66
N ILE A 46 8.65 11.70 3.49
CA ILE A 46 10.05 12.16 3.68
C ILE A 46 10.81 12.24 2.35
N SER A 47 10.41 11.45 1.34
CA SER A 47 11.02 11.51 0.01
C SER A 47 10.64 12.76 -0.79
N ASP A 48 9.59 13.49 -0.40
CA ASP A 48 9.15 14.68 -1.14
C ASP A 48 10.18 15.83 -1.04
N ASP A 49 11.08 15.78 -0.05
CA ASP A 49 12.11 16.78 0.20
C ASP A 49 13.43 16.55 -0.58
N TYR A 50 13.49 15.49 -1.40
CA TYR A 50 14.71 15.09 -2.09
C TYR A 50 14.45 14.64 -3.52
N LEU A 51 15.49 14.68 -4.35
CA LEU A 51 15.56 14.02 -5.64
C LEU A 51 16.52 12.82 -5.61
N PRO A 52 16.37 11.83 -6.52
CA PRO A 52 17.28 10.69 -6.59
C PRO A 52 18.75 11.05 -6.82
N GLU A 53 19.03 12.18 -7.49
CA GLU A 53 20.39 12.71 -7.66
C GLU A 53 20.97 13.37 -6.39
N GLU A 54 20.14 13.68 -5.39
CA GLU A 54 20.54 14.31 -4.13
C GLU A 54 20.75 13.29 -3.01
N ILE A 55 19.96 12.21 -3.00
CA ILE A 55 20.03 11.15 -2.00
C ILE A 55 19.76 9.77 -2.60
N THR A 56 20.62 8.81 -2.28
CA THR A 56 20.42 7.43 -2.71
C THR A 56 19.26 6.77 -1.95
N ALA A 57 18.69 5.72 -2.54
CA ALA A 57 17.62 4.96 -1.89
C ALA A 57 18.06 4.37 -0.53
N ALA A 58 19.32 3.95 -0.40
CA ALA A 58 19.86 3.39 0.84
C ALA A 58 20.06 4.45 1.94
N GLU A 59 20.48 5.66 1.57
CA GLU A 59 20.59 6.78 2.51
C GLU A 59 19.23 7.26 2.98
N LEU A 60 18.27 7.40 2.05
CA LEU A 60 16.90 7.78 2.39
C LEU A 60 16.20 6.69 3.22
N TRP A 61 16.44 5.40 2.92
CA TRP A 61 16.04 4.29 3.78
C TRP A 61 16.56 4.45 5.20
N ARG A 62 17.86 4.72 5.37
CA ARG A 62 18.47 4.91 6.69
C ARG A 62 17.83 6.06 7.46
N MET A 63 17.59 7.19 6.80
CA MET A 63 16.90 8.33 7.41
C MET A 63 15.49 7.96 7.84
N TRP A 64 14.73 7.34 6.95
CA TRP A 64 13.36 6.93 7.19
C TRP A 64 13.25 5.92 8.34
N VAL A 65 14.04 4.83 8.36
CA VAL A 65 13.96 3.85 9.46
C VAL A 65 14.41 4.43 10.80
N THR A 66 15.31 5.42 10.79
CA THR A 66 15.73 6.08 12.05
C THR A 66 14.57 6.86 12.68
N GLN A 67 13.65 7.38 11.87
CA GLN A 67 12.54 8.20 12.33
C GLN A 67 11.25 7.40 12.53
N TYR A 68 10.98 6.41 11.68
CA TYR A 68 9.67 5.77 11.58
C TYR A 68 9.63 4.31 12.01
N ALA A 69 10.77 3.62 12.18
CA ALA A 69 10.77 2.17 12.42
C ALA A 69 9.97 1.76 13.66
N ASP A 70 10.08 2.53 14.74
CA ASP A 70 9.39 2.22 16.01
C ASP A 70 8.44 3.33 16.45
N LEU A 71 8.18 4.35 15.61
CA LEU A 71 7.31 5.48 15.96
C LEU A 71 5.95 5.02 16.51
N TYR A 72 5.35 4.02 15.86
CA TYR A 72 4.08 3.45 16.27
C TYR A 72 4.18 2.57 17.53
N HIS A 73 5.29 1.83 17.68
CA HIS A 73 5.56 1.03 18.86
C HIS A 73 5.78 1.91 20.10
N GLU A 74 6.58 2.97 19.99
CA GLU A 74 6.85 3.91 21.08
C GLU A 74 5.57 4.59 21.57
N LYS A 75 4.67 4.93 20.64
CA LYS A 75 3.39 5.56 20.97
C LYS A 75 2.36 4.57 21.51
N TRP A 76 2.34 3.35 20.96
CA TRP A 76 1.32 2.34 21.24
C TRP A 76 1.91 0.91 21.25
N PRO A 77 2.70 0.57 22.29
CA PRO A 77 3.50 -0.65 22.30
C PRO A 77 2.66 -1.94 22.33
N ASP A 78 1.44 -1.87 22.86
CA ASP A 78 0.50 -3.01 22.92
C ASP A 78 -0.17 -3.28 21.56
N LEU A 79 -0.16 -2.31 20.64
CA LEU A 79 -0.84 -2.39 19.34
C LEU A 79 0.13 -2.66 18.20
N TYR A 80 1.36 -2.14 18.30
CA TYR A 80 2.36 -2.22 17.26
C TYR A 80 3.63 -2.87 17.81
N PRO A 81 4.08 -4.01 17.27
CA PRO A 81 5.39 -4.55 17.62
C PRO A 81 6.52 -3.66 17.09
N PRO A 82 7.73 -3.73 17.65
CA PRO A 82 8.89 -3.00 17.13
C PRO A 82 9.10 -3.25 15.63
N GLY A 83 9.40 -2.19 14.89
CA GLY A 83 9.56 -2.24 13.44
C GLY A 83 8.26 -2.26 12.63
N ALA A 84 7.08 -2.27 13.25
CA ALA A 84 5.82 -2.25 12.53
C ALA A 84 5.48 -0.86 12.01
N VAL A 85 5.45 -0.72 10.68
CA VAL A 85 5.01 0.50 10.01
C VAL A 85 3.72 0.23 9.24
N PRO A 86 2.63 0.97 9.52
CA PRO A 86 1.38 0.87 8.77
C PRO A 86 1.54 1.24 7.31
N ILE A 87 0.70 0.63 6.46
CA ILE A 87 0.62 0.93 5.02
C ILE A 87 -0.74 1.53 4.72
N LEU A 88 -0.75 2.75 4.20
CA LEU A 88 -1.93 3.34 3.59
C LEU A 88 -2.10 2.77 2.17
N TRP A 89 -3.30 2.30 1.86
CA TRP A 89 -3.64 1.78 0.55
C TRP A 89 -4.60 2.71 -0.18
N THR A 90 -4.30 2.95 -1.45
CA THR A 90 -5.12 3.78 -2.33
C THR A 90 -5.42 3.03 -3.61
N VAL A 91 -6.68 3.04 -4.02
CA VAL A 91 -7.11 2.60 -5.35
C VAL A 91 -6.86 3.74 -6.32
N THR A 92 -6.10 3.44 -7.38
CA THR A 92 -5.78 4.39 -8.42
C THR A 92 -5.73 3.72 -9.79
N ARG A 93 -5.33 4.46 -10.82
CA ARG A 93 -4.99 3.89 -12.13
C ARG A 93 -3.51 3.55 -12.19
N PRO A 94 -3.07 2.67 -13.12
CA PRO A 94 -1.65 2.41 -13.36
C PRO A 94 -0.80 3.67 -13.54
N THR A 95 -1.37 4.72 -14.14
CA THR A 95 -0.72 6.01 -14.40
C THR A 95 -0.84 7.02 -13.25
N MET A 96 -1.43 6.64 -12.12
CA MET A 96 -1.72 7.53 -10.98
C MET A 96 -2.48 8.82 -11.36
N SER A 97 -3.49 8.70 -12.23
CA SER A 97 -4.27 9.85 -12.71
C SER A 97 -5.76 9.68 -12.46
N GLY A 98 -6.44 10.74 -12.06
CA GLY A 98 -7.91 10.84 -11.97
C GLY A 98 -8.51 10.16 -10.75
N ILE A 99 -8.25 8.87 -10.53
CA ILE A 99 -8.77 8.10 -9.39
C ILE A 99 -7.68 8.02 -8.33
N PHE A 100 -7.98 8.44 -7.10
CA PHE A 100 -7.07 8.35 -5.97
C PHE A 100 -7.88 8.31 -4.67
N GLU A 101 -8.46 7.15 -4.36
CA GLU A 101 -9.34 6.96 -3.20
C GLU A 101 -8.75 5.92 -2.24
N ALA A 102 -9.00 6.03 -0.94
CA ALA A 102 -8.57 4.99 -0.01
C ALA A 102 -9.13 3.61 -0.44
N ALA A 103 -8.31 2.56 -0.30
CA ALA A 103 -8.74 1.22 -0.65
C ALA A 103 -9.77 0.71 0.37
N PRO A 104 -10.79 -0.04 -0.08
CA PRO A 104 -11.75 -0.61 0.85
C PRO A 104 -11.13 -1.76 1.65
N HIS A 105 -11.79 -2.12 2.75
CA HIS A 105 -11.42 -3.25 3.60
C HIS A 105 -10.04 -3.15 4.27
N MET A 106 -9.55 -1.92 4.51
CA MET A 106 -8.37 -1.66 5.34
C MET A 106 -8.66 -1.82 6.85
N THR A 107 -9.61 -2.66 7.24
CA THR A 107 -10.18 -2.73 8.60
C THR A 107 -9.26 -3.36 9.64
N ASP A 108 -8.16 -3.99 9.20
CA ASP A 108 -7.24 -4.72 10.08
C ASP A 108 -6.08 -3.84 10.61
N ARG A 109 -6.14 -2.51 10.40
CA ARG A 109 -5.22 -1.60 11.11
C ARG A 109 -5.55 -1.66 12.61
N PRO A 110 -4.56 -1.86 13.50
CA PRO A 110 -4.81 -1.78 14.94
C PRO A 110 -5.47 -0.43 15.25
N PRO A 111 -6.65 -0.42 15.91
CA PRO A 111 -7.36 0.82 16.18
C PRO A 111 -6.48 1.71 17.03
N ILE A 112 -6.21 2.93 16.55
CA ILE A 112 -5.55 3.94 17.38
C ILE A 112 -6.50 4.33 18.54
N PRO A 113 -5.97 4.76 19.69
CA PRO A 113 -6.79 5.18 20.82
C PRO A 113 -7.83 6.23 20.43
N GLU A 114 -8.94 6.26 21.15
CA GLU A 114 -10.14 7.03 20.83
C GLU A 114 -9.85 8.53 20.65
N GLU A 115 -8.89 9.09 21.38
CA GLU A 115 -8.47 10.48 21.26
C GLU A 115 -7.74 10.82 19.95
N TYR A 116 -7.29 9.81 19.20
CA TYR A 116 -6.70 9.94 17.86
C TYR A 116 -7.61 9.43 16.75
N ARG A 117 -8.82 8.97 17.09
CA ARG A 117 -9.73 8.31 16.15
C ARG A 117 -10.21 9.20 15.01
N TRP A 118 -10.14 10.52 15.15
CA TRP A 118 -10.32 11.47 14.05
C TRP A 118 -9.33 11.24 12.89
N MET A 119 -8.24 10.49 13.10
CA MET A 119 -7.33 10.05 12.03
C MET A 119 -7.81 8.78 11.28
N ASP A 120 -8.84 8.09 11.79
CA ASP A 120 -9.39 6.83 11.24
C ASP A 120 -10.90 6.91 10.88
N ASP A 121 -11.74 7.57 11.67
CA ASP A 121 -13.23 7.48 11.61
C ASP A 121 -13.87 8.19 10.41
N GLU A 122 -13.12 8.97 9.62
CA GLU A 122 -13.64 9.71 8.45
C GLU A 122 -13.09 9.21 7.11
N ARG A 123 -12.41 8.05 7.08
CA ARG A 123 -11.84 7.54 5.83
C ARG A 123 -12.93 7.02 4.91
N GLN A 124 -13.47 7.95 4.12
CA GLN A 124 -14.18 7.62 2.89
C GLN A 124 -13.22 6.82 2.01
N ASP A 125 -13.70 5.68 1.56
CA ASP A 125 -12.97 4.79 0.68
C ASP A 125 -13.58 4.79 -0.73
N PHE A 126 -12.96 4.05 -1.63
CA PHE A 126 -13.46 3.89 -2.98
C PHE A 126 -14.94 3.47 -3.01
N LEU A 127 -15.36 2.57 -2.11
CA LEU A 127 -16.74 2.08 -2.05
C LEU A 127 -17.70 3.07 -1.40
N THR A 128 -17.21 4.12 -0.75
CA THR A 128 -18.02 5.23 -0.27
C THR A 128 -18.52 6.07 -1.44
N HIS A 129 -17.63 6.37 -2.39
CA HIS A 129 -17.90 7.24 -3.53
C HIS A 129 -18.42 6.52 -4.77
N TYR A 130 -17.97 5.29 -5.01
CA TYR A 130 -18.24 4.56 -6.25
C TYR A 130 -18.98 3.25 -5.99
N SER A 131 -19.67 2.76 -7.01
CA SER A 131 -20.20 1.39 -7.01
C SER A 131 -19.06 0.36 -6.99
N HIS A 132 -19.36 -0.86 -6.55
CA HIS A 132 -18.39 -1.96 -6.65
C HIS A 132 -18.00 -2.18 -8.12
N PRO A 133 -16.70 -2.18 -8.48
CA PRO A 133 -16.30 -2.32 -9.88
C PRO A 133 -16.60 -3.71 -10.46
N VAL A 134 -17.04 -3.73 -11.70
CA VAL A 134 -17.39 -4.96 -12.44
C VAL A 134 -16.52 -5.07 -13.69
N HIS A 135 -15.97 -6.24 -13.94
CA HIS A 135 -15.08 -6.48 -15.08
C HIS A 135 -15.83 -6.20 -16.39
N ALA A 136 -15.25 -5.37 -17.25
CA ALA A 136 -15.93 -4.80 -18.41
C ALA A 136 -16.38 -5.83 -19.44
N VAL A 137 -15.77 -7.02 -19.47
CA VAL A 137 -16.10 -8.09 -20.42
C VAL A 137 -16.87 -9.23 -19.75
N THR A 138 -16.43 -9.67 -18.58
CA THR A 138 -16.96 -10.90 -17.95
C THR A 138 -18.12 -10.63 -16.99
N GLY A 139 -18.33 -9.39 -16.55
CA GLY A 139 -19.35 -9.08 -15.55
C GLY A 139 -18.99 -9.53 -14.13
N GLU A 140 -17.79 -10.05 -13.90
CA GLU A 140 -17.33 -10.46 -12.58
C GLU A 140 -17.09 -9.24 -11.68
N ARG A 141 -17.43 -9.34 -10.39
CA ARG A 141 -17.07 -8.29 -9.43
C ARG A 141 -15.57 -8.30 -9.14
N LEU A 142 -15.00 -7.11 -8.97
CA LEU A 142 -13.60 -6.94 -8.61
C LEU A 142 -13.27 -7.62 -7.27
N ASN A 143 -12.21 -8.42 -7.27
CA ASN A 143 -11.54 -8.86 -6.05
C ASN A 143 -10.33 -7.95 -5.77
N TRP A 144 -10.40 -7.16 -4.71
CA TRP A 144 -9.37 -6.18 -4.34
C TRP A 144 -7.99 -6.80 -4.08
N LEU A 145 -7.94 -8.04 -3.56
CA LEU A 145 -6.69 -8.76 -3.28
C LEU A 145 -5.96 -9.23 -4.54
N ARG A 146 -6.56 -9.06 -5.72
CA ARG A 146 -5.97 -9.41 -7.01
C ARG A 146 -5.53 -8.18 -7.80
N LEU A 147 -5.82 -6.96 -7.33
CA LEU A 147 -5.37 -5.77 -8.04
C LEU A 147 -3.84 -5.74 -8.09
N PRO A 148 -3.25 -5.35 -9.24
CA PRO A 148 -1.82 -5.15 -9.32
C PRO A 148 -1.42 -4.00 -8.40
N ILE A 149 -0.30 -4.17 -7.70
CA ILE A 149 0.32 -3.10 -6.91
C ILE A 149 1.30 -2.35 -7.81
N LEU A 150 1.28 -1.02 -7.74
CA LEU A 150 2.21 -0.19 -8.50
C LEU A 150 3.66 -0.46 -8.09
N ASP A 151 4.52 -0.64 -9.09
CA ASP A 151 5.97 -0.62 -8.90
C ASP A 151 6.43 0.82 -8.68
N ARG A 152 7.29 1.01 -7.68
CA ARG A 152 7.86 2.30 -7.30
C ARG A 152 9.36 2.21 -7.38
N ALA A 153 10.00 3.33 -7.70
CA ALA A 153 11.42 3.37 -8.02
C ALA A 153 12.02 4.69 -7.55
N TRP A 154 13.31 4.65 -7.21
CA TRP A 154 14.05 5.82 -6.74
C TRP A 154 15.46 5.80 -7.33
N ASN A 155 15.56 6.29 -8.56
CA ASN A 155 16.77 6.25 -9.36
C ASN A 155 16.78 7.38 -10.40
N GLU A 156 17.80 7.42 -11.26
CA GLU A 156 18.01 8.47 -12.27
C GLU A 156 16.83 8.71 -13.23
N THR A 157 15.91 7.75 -13.34
CA THR A 157 14.75 7.83 -14.26
C THR A 157 13.41 7.97 -13.55
N ALA A 158 13.36 7.80 -12.23
CA ALA A 158 12.13 7.79 -11.46
C ALA A 158 12.33 8.28 -10.01
N ALA A 159 11.53 9.28 -9.62
CA ALA A 159 11.50 9.87 -8.28
C ALA A 159 10.13 9.64 -7.62
N HIS A 160 9.74 8.38 -7.51
CA HIS A 160 8.43 8.03 -6.97
C HIS A 160 8.39 8.23 -5.46
N LYS A 161 7.37 8.92 -4.92
CA LYS A 161 7.11 8.95 -3.46
C LYS A 161 7.14 7.55 -2.86
N GLY A 162 7.91 7.38 -1.79
CA GLY A 162 8.15 6.10 -1.11
C GLY A 162 8.93 5.06 -1.92
N GLY A 163 9.34 5.37 -3.15
CA GLY A 163 9.99 4.44 -4.08
C GLY A 163 11.35 3.94 -3.59
N PHE A 164 12.02 4.70 -2.74
CA PHE A 164 13.29 4.29 -2.13
C PHE A 164 13.17 2.99 -1.32
N ILE A 165 11.98 2.68 -0.78
CA ILE A 165 11.74 1.44 -0.04
C ILE A 165 11.87 0.25 -0.99
N GLN A 166 11.15 0.26 -2.12
CA GLN A 166 11.21 -0.83 -3.10
C GLN A 166 12.59 -0.91 -3.75
N GLU A 167 13.18 0.24 -4.09
CA GLU A 167 14.52 0.30 -4.70
C GLU A 167 15.60 -0.27 -3.78
N ALA A 168 15.61 0.11 -2.49
CA ALA A 168 16.65 -0.34 -1.56
C ALA A 168 16.47 -1.80 -1.13
N THR A 169 15.23 -2.28 -1.01
CA THR A 169 14.93 -3.58 -0.39
C THR A 169 14.54 -4.67 -1.39
N GLY A 170 14.16 -4.30 -2.62
CA GLY A 170 13.50 -5.19 -3.57
C GLY A 170 12.13 -5.70 -3.10
N TRP A 171 11.61 -5.21 -1.98
CA TRP A 171 10.37 -5.69 -1.39
C TRP A 171 9.15 -5.01 -2.03
N LYS A 172 8.11 -5.81 -2.25
CA LYS A 172 6.79 -5.36 -2.67
C LYS A 172 5.74 -5.95 -1.72
N PRO A 173 4.81 -5.13 -1.19
CA PRO A 173 3.78 -5.63 -0.29
C PRO A 173 2.84 -6.62 -0.98
N SER A 174 2.14 -7.43 -0.19
CA SER A 174 0.94 -8.12 -0.67
C SER A 174 -0.25 -7.15 -0.70
N PRO A 175 -1.24 -7.33 -1.60
CA PRO A 175 -2.40 -6.45 -1.68
C PRO A 175 -3.10 -6.29 -0.34
N LEU A 176 -3.33 -5.04 0.08
CA LEU A 176 -3.98 -4.68 1.35
C LEU A 176 -3.25 -5.19 2.61
N GLN A 177 -1.95 -5.50 2.50
CA GLN A 177 -1.13 -5.82 3.67
C GLN A 177 -1.16 -4.63 4.66
N PRO A 178 -1.56 -4.81 5.93
CA PRO A 178 -1.83 -3.69 6.83
C PRO A 178 -0.56 -2.99 7.33
N THR A 179 0.52 -3.75 7.54
CA THR A 179 1.78 -3.26 8.08
C THR A 179 2.96 -3.94 7.41
N MET A 180 4.12 -3.29 7.38
CA MET A 180 5.41 -3.89 7.07
C MET A 180 6.26 -4.01 8.34
N ASN A 181 7.15 -5.01 8.38
CA ASN A 181 8.20 -5.08 9.40
C ASN A 181 9.51 -4.55 8.83
N VAL A 182 9.82 -3.28 9.09
CA VAL A 182 10.99 -2.61 8.50
C VAL A 182 12.31 -3.20 8.98
N ARG A 183 12.32 -3.76 10.19
CA ARG A 183 13.50 -4.40 10.77
C ARG A 183 13.83 -5.70 10.04
N GLN A 184 12.83 -6.54 9.80
CA GLN A 184 12.97 -7.76 9.02
C GLN A 184 13.38 -7.46 7.58
N LEU A 185 12.74 -6.48 6.95
CA LEU A 185 13.04 -6.09 5.56
C LEU A 185 14.44 -5.52 5.41
N GLY A 186 14.84 -4.59 6.29
CA GLY A 186 16.19 -4.04 6.27
C GLY A 186 17.26 -5.11 6.49
N ALA A 187 17.05 -6.00 7.46
CA ALA A 187 17.97 -7.11 7.72
C ALA A 187 18.08 -8.07 6.51
N ALA A 188 16.95 -8.42 5.89
CA ALA A 188 16.93 -9.30 4.71
C ALA A 188 17.62 -8.66 3.49
N ALA A 189 17.53 -7.34 3.35
CA ALA A 189 18.18 -6.58 2.28
C ALA A 189 19.64 -6.19 2.58
N GLY A 190 20.17 -6.51 3.77
CA GLY A 190 21.50 -6.09 4.20
C GLY A 190 21.64 -4.57 4.43
N LEU A 191 20.53 -3.90 4.71
CA LEU A 191 20.47 -2.45 4.96
C LEU A 191 20.59 -2.14 6.45
N TYR A 192 20.84 -0.86 6.75
CA TYR A 192 20.80 -0.36 8.12
C TYR A 192 19.41 -0.57 8.74
N VAL A 193 19.41 -0.99 10.01
CA VAL A 193 18.24 -1.08 10.89
C VAL A 193 18.63 -0.48 12.23
N PRO A 194 17.82 0.39 12.85
CA PRO A 194 18.13 0.94 14.17
C PRO A 194 18.23 -0.17 15.24
N PRO A 195 18.96 0.05 16.34
CA PRO A 195 18.93 -0.85 17.50
C PRO A 195 17.49 -1.05 18.01
N MET A 196 17.20 -2.17 18.68
CA MET A 196 15.89 -2.37 19.30
C MET A 196 15.62 -1.30 20.36
N PRO A 197 14.38 -0.80 20.49
CA PRO A 197 14.01 0.04 21.62
C PRO A 197 14.21 -0.75 22.93
N ALA A 198 14.62 -0.03 23.98
CA ALA A 198 14.92 -0.59 25.30
C ALA A 198 13.66 -0.96 26.07
#